data_AF-A0A392S247-F1
#
_entry.id   AF-A0A392S247-F1
#
_cell.length_a   1.000
_cell.length_b   1.000
_cell.length_c   1.000
_cell.angle_alpha   90.00
_cell.angle_beta   90.00
_cell.angle_gamma   90.00
#
_symmetry.space_group_name_H-M   'P 1'
#
loop_
_entity.id
_entity.type
_entity.pdbx_description
1 polymer ?
#
loop_
_entity_poly.entity_id
_entity_poly.type
_entity_poly.pdbx_seq_one_letter_code
_entity_poly.pdbx_strand_id
1 'polypeptide(L)' 'MEIYNEEINDLLVVESQKLQIHESLEVGYLPLDFLLSLVVNVGLREEVVNNAEQVLDLIKAGEGL' A
#
# COMPACT_ATOMS: atom_id res chain seq x y z
N MET A 1 -3.46 -4.31 1.01
CA MET A 1 -3.75 -3.09 1.79
C MET A 1 -5.20 -2.69 1.54
N GLU A 2 -5.87 -2.16 2.56
CA GLU A 2 -7.15 -1.46 2.45
C GLU A 2 -7.02 -0.03 2.99
N ILE A 3 -7.88 0.87 2.51
CA ILE A 3 -8.03 2.23 3.04
C ILE A 3 -9.45 2.34 3.59
N TYR A 4 -9.57 2.60 4.89
CA TYR A 4 -10.86 2.78 5.54
C TYR A 4 -10.75 3.87 6.60
N ASN A 5 -11.69 4.83 6.60
CA ASN A 5 -11.69 5.95 7.54
C ASN A 5 -10.37 6.73 7.61
N GLU A 6 -9.74 6.98 6.44
CA GLU A 6 -8.43 7.65 6.32
C GLU A 6 -7.27 6.89 7.01
N GLU A 7 -7.49 5.63 7.37
CA GLU A 7 -6.47 4.73 7.90
C GLU A 7 -6.06 3.72 6.84
N ILE A 8 -4.77 3.41 6.80
CA ILE A 8 -4.19 2.40 5.94
C ILE A 8 -3.95 1.13 6.75
N ASN A 9 -4.55 0.02 6.33
CA ASN A 9 -4.32 -1.29 6.93
C ASN A 9 -3.57 -2.19 5.94
N ASP A 10 -2.48 -2.80 6.40
CA ASP A 10 -1.86 -3.91 5.68
C ASP A 10 -2.70 -5.18 5.90
N LEU A 11 -3.16 -5.78 4.80
CA LEU A 11 -3.99 -6.99 4.82
C LEU A 11 -3.15 -8.28 4.91
N LEU A 12 -1.83 -8.18 4.79
CA LEU A 12 -0.91 -9.32 4.79
C LEU A 12 -0.14 -9.48 6.11
N VAL A 13 -0.46 -8.66 7.13
CA VAL A 13 0.20 -8.65 8.44
C VAL A 13 -0.86 -8.83 9.54
N VAL A 14 -0.59 -9.76 10.47
CA VAL A 14 -1.50 -10.10 11.59
C VAL A 14 -1.57 -8.98 12.63
N GLU A 15 -0.51 -8.21 12.78
CA GLU A 15 -0.46 -7.02 13.62
C GLU A 15 -0.70 -5.79 12.75
N SER A 16 -1.90 -5.20 12.86
CA SER A 16 -2.26 -3.95 12.20
C SER A 16 -1.39 -2.79 12.72
N GLN A 17 -0.15 -2.67 12.25
CA GLN A 17 0.62 -1.46 12.45
C GLN A 17 -0.08 -0.34 11.70
N LYS A 18 -0.45 0.70 12.43
CA LYS A 18 -1.11 1.88 11.87
C LYS A 18 -0.12 2.57 10.93
N LEU A 19 -0.32 2.42 9.63
CA LEU A 19 0.55 3.01 8.63
C LEU A 19 0.24 4.51 8.54
N GLN A 20 1.26 5.33 8.80
CA GLN A 20 1.10 6.78 8.73
C GLN A 20 1.14 7.25 7.28
N ILE A 21 0.07 7.94 6.88
CA ILE A 21 0.02 8.65 5.60
C ILE A 21 0.98 9.84 5.70
N HIS A 22 2.05 9.79 4.93
CA HIS A 22 2.95 10.93 4.75
C HIS A 22 2.63 11.57 3.41
N GLU A 23 2.25 12.84 3.43
CA GLU A 23 2.27 13.66 2.21
C GLU A 23 3.73 13.92 1.87
N SER A 24 4.23 13.29 0.81
CA SER A 24 5.55 13.62 0.26
C SER A 24 5.36 14.61 -0.87
N LEU A 25 6.09 15.73 -0.81
CA LEU A 25 6.16 16.66 -1.93
C LEU A 25 7.15 16.07 -2.96
N GLU A 26 6.74 15.04 -3.69
CA GLU A 26 7.51 14.61 -4.86
C GLU A 26 7.36 15.68 -5.94
N VAL A 27 8.37 16.54 -6.04
CA VAL A 27 8.50 17.54 -7.11
C VAL A 27 8.81 16.79 -8.41
N GLY A 28 7.79 16.26 -9.06
CA GLY A 28 7.87 15.89 -10.46
C GLY A 28 8.12 17.14 -11.30
N TYR A 29 9.07 17.06 -12.25
CA TYR A 29 9.38 18.13 -13.22
C TYR A 29 8.25 18.33 -14.25
N LEU A 30 7.02 18.56 -13.80
CA LEU A 30 5.87 18.84 -14.66
C LEU A 30 5.26 20.18 -14.23
N PRO A 31 5.29 21.20 -15.10
CA PRO A 31 4.54 22.42 -14.86
C PRO A 31 3.09 22.16 -15.25
N LEU A 32 2.18 22.43 -14.31
CA LEU A 32 0.74 22.15 -14.31
C LEU A 32 0.42 20.83 -13.59
N ASP A 33 -0.19 20.99 -12.42
CA ASP A 33 -0.74 19.98 -11.53
C ASP A 33 0.24 19.41 -10.50
N PHE A 34 0.26 20.14 -9.38
CA PHE A 34 0.69 19.78 -8.04
C PHE A 34 0.04 18.44 -7.61
N LEU A 35 0.56 17.34 -8.12
CA LEU A 35 0.18 15.99 -7.72
C LEU A 35 0.75 15.75 -6.33
N LEU A 36 -0.07 16.02 -5.30
CA LEU A 36 0.11 15.45 -3.98
C LEU A 36 0.12 13.93 -4.12
N SER A 37 1.33 13.36 -4.21
CA SER A 37 1.54 11.93 -4.20
C SER A 37 1.46 11.47 -2.74
N LEU A 38 0.42 10.72 -2.41
CA LEU A 38 0.33 10.01 -1.14
C LEU A 38 1.35 8.87 -1.18
N VAL A 39 2.54 9.12 -0.65
CA VAL A 39 3.58 8.09 -0.58
C VAL A 39 3.42 7.34 0.72
N VAL A 40 2.84 6.15 0.63
CA VAL A 40 2.76 5.19 1.75
C VAL A 40 4.14 4.53 1.90
N ASN A 41 5.12 5.26 2.46
CA ASN A 41 6.54 4.89 2.31
C ASN A 41 7.14 4.02 3.43
N VAL A 42 6.41 3.64 4.47
CA VAL A 42 7.04 2.91 5.59
C VAL A 42 6.10 1.85 6.14
N GLY A 43 6.27 0.60 5.71
CA GLY A 43 5.78 -0.56 6.46
C GLY A 43 4.79 -1.48 5.76
N LEU A 44 4.42 -1.23 4.49
CA LEU A 44 3.66 -2.22 3.72
C LEU A 44 4.54 -3.44 3.44
N ARG A 45 3.98 -4.62 3.69
CA ARG A 45 4.61 -5.88 3.29
C ARG A 45 4.57 -6.01 1.77
N GLU A 46 5.75 -6.10 1.19
CA GLU A 46 5.95 -6.43 -0.21
C GLU A 46 6.47 -7.86 -0.33
N GLU A 47 5.98 -8.60 -1.32
CA GLU A 47 6.41 -9.97 -1.58
C GLU A 47 6.66 -10.16 -3.08
N VAL A 48 7.85 -10.68 -3.40
CA VAL A 48 8.22 -10.99 -4.79
C VAL A 48 7.65 -12.36 -5.17
N VAL A 49 6.77 -12.35 -6.17
CA VAL A 49 6.08 -13.54 -6.68
C VAL A 49 6.67 -13.98 -8.03
N ASN A 50 6.64 -15.29 -8.29
CA ASN A 50 7.24 -15.90 -9.47
C ASN A 50 6.21 -16.54 -10.41
N ASN A 51 4.94 -16.62 -10.01
CA ASN A 51 3.86 -17.16 -10.84
C ASN A 51 2.49 -16.61 -10.41
N ALA A 52 1.47 -16.87 -11.22
CA ALA A 52 0.10 -16.40 -10.99
C ALA A 52 -0.59 -17.08 -9.79
N GLU A 53 -0.20 -18.31 -9.43
CA GLU A 53 -0.77 -19.01 -8.27
C GLU A 53 -0.36 -18.31 -6.97
N GLN A 54 0.90 -17.89 -6.86
CA GLN A 54 1.39 -17.10 -5.73
C GLN A 54 0.70 -15.74 -5.61
N VAL A 55 0.39 -15.10 -6.75
CA VAL A 55 -0.44 -13.87 -6.75
C VAL A 55 -1.84 -14.17 -6.19
N LEU A 56 -2.46 -15.26 -6.64
CA LEU A 56 -3.79 -15.64 -6.20
C LEU A 56 -3.84 -15.95 -4.70
N ASP A 57 -2.81 -16.59 -4.17
CA ASP A 57 -2.70 -16.88 -2.74
C ASP A 57 -2.58 -15.61 -1.90
N LEU A 58 -1.84 -14.60 -2.36
CA LEU A 58 -1.76 -13.29 -1.70
C LEU A 58 -3.11 -12.55 -1.70
N ILE A 59 -3.87 -12.64 -2.80
CA ILE A 59 -5.21 -12.04 -2.89
C ILE A 59 -6.15 -12.70 -1.87
N LYS A 60 -6.21 -14.04 -1.85
CA LYS A 60 -7.04 -14.79 -0.89
C LYS A 60 -6.67 -14.48 0.56
N ALA A 61 -5.36 -14.44 0.84
CA ALA A 61 -4.86 -14.09 2.17
C ALA A 61 -5.32 -12.71 2.62
N GLY A 62 -5.31 -11.71 1.72
CA GLY A 62 -5.79 -10.36 2.02
C GLY A 62 -7.32 -10.26 2.13
N GLU A 63 -8.06 -11.08 1.41
CA GLU A 63 -9.54 -11.15 1.48
C GLU A 63 -10.05 -11.99 2.67
N GLY A 64 -9.17 -12.77 3.33
CA GLY A 64 -9.53 -13.69 4.41
C GLY A 64 -10.29 -14.94 3.93
N LEU A 65 -10.05 -15.39 2.69
CA LEU A 65 -10.74 -16.50 2.02
C LEU A 65 -9.95 -17.82 2.01
#